data_AF-A0A8D9FDI5-F1
#
_entry.id   AF-A0A8D9FDI5-F1
#
_cell.length_a   1.000
_cell.length_b   1.000
_cell.length_c   1.000
_cell.angle_alpha   90.00
_cell.angle_beta   90.00
_cell.angle_gamma   90.00
#
_symmetry.space_group_name_H-M   'P 1'
#
loop_
_entity.id
_entity.type
_entity.pdbx_description
1 polymer ?
#
loop_
_entity_poly.entity_id
_entity_poly.type
_entity_poly.pdbx_seq_one_letter_code
_entity_poly.pdbx_strand_id
1 'polypeptide(L)'
;MSSDLSAPWQQLLASTMTPTTAVAVKLAVTDEPPEPEPPDVIATNRRQSNSFMDVLQRRMPMLSKLSISKSDQGTPLFRYRQTRFSSRRIRRRVVFKHGDCNVVQENVAKRRRRYLQDIFTTLVDAQWRWTLLVFALNFLLSWLMFAIVWWLIVYTHGDLDEVNYSNSTFAPCVNNIHSFTSCFLFSVETQHTIGYGAKQVTEECPEAIFILCLQSICGVMIQAFMVGIVFAKLSRPKKRTQTLLFSRNAVICQRDGELCLMFRVGDMRRSHIIEAHVRAQLIRKKVTLEGELLPFYQQELKVGGDGIEDKIFFIWPTTIVHKINPMSPLYTLSAADMLKERFEIVVILEGVIESTGMTTQARSSYLPNEILWGHRFETLVSFKKETGEHEVNYGLFNNTYEVHTPLCSAQALDQLLAIHGTTTPNPTGEELFL
;
A
#
# COMPACT_ATOMS: atom_id res chain seq x y z
N MET A 1 40.48 14.76 -53.46
CA MET A 1 40.81 15.84 -52.52
C MET A 1 39.57 16.07 -51.67
N SER A 2 39.47 15.34 -50.56
CA SER A 2 39.92 15.76 -49.21
C SER A 2 38.92 16.74 -48.60
N SER A 3 38.33 16.53 -47.43
CA SER A 3 38.54 15.55 -46.37
C SER A 3 37.48 15.79 -45.29
N ASP A 4 37.06 14.71 -44.63
CA ASP A 4 36.48 14.68 -43.29
C ASP A 4 37.25 15.53 -42.28
N LEU A 5 36.57 15.97 -41.21
CA LEU A 5 37.03 16.31 -39.83
C LEU A 5 36.08 17.41 -39.29
N SER A 6 35.51 17.41 -38.09
CA SER A 6 35.55 16.51 -36.94
C SER A 6 34.63 17.13 -35.88
N ALA A 7 33.67 16.38 -35.37
CA ALA A 7 33.20 16.58 -34.00
C ALA A 7 34.37 16.29 -33.03
N PRO A 8 34.54 17.08 -31.96
CA PRO A 8 34.59 16.46 -30.64
C PRO A 8 34.05 17.38 -29.53
N TRP A 9 32.73 17.43 -29.33
CA TRP A 9 32.14 17.92 -28.07
C TRP A 9 31.75 16.78 -27.11
N GLN A 10 32.00 15.52 -27.49
CA GLN A 10 31.69 14.34 -26.68
C GLN A 10 32.88 13.84 -25.81
N GLN A 11 34.03 14.51 -25.83
CA GLN A 11 35.22 14.12 -25.06
C GLN A 11 35.49 14.94 -23.78
N LEU A 12 34.61 15.87 -23.40
CA LEU A 12 34.75 16.67 -22.18
C LEU A 12 33.85 16.25 -21.00
N LEU A 13 33.06 15.17 -21.15
CA LEU A 13 32.25 14.60 -20.05
C LEU A 13 32.74 13.23 -19.56
N ALA A 14 33.86 12.73 -20.10
CA ALA A 14 34.49 11.48 -19.71
C ALA A 14 35.80 11.72 -18.94
N SER A 15 35.75 12.49 -17.85
CA SER A 15 36.78 12.43 -16.79
C SER A 15 36.29 13.11 -15.52
N THR A 16 35.62 12.34 -14.66
CA THR A 16 35.61 12.51 -13.19
C THR A 16 34.74 11.40 -12.60
N MET A 17 35.21 10.16 -12.71
CA MET A 17 34.79 9.07 -11.82
C MET A 17 35.90 8.83 -10.81
N THR A 18 35.68 9.26 -9.56
CA THR A 18 36.20 8.54 -8.37
C THR A 18 35.11 8.57 -7.29
N PRO A 19 34.82 7.43 -6.63
CA PRO A 19 33.81 7.34 -5.58
C PRO A 19 34.45 7.65 -4.22
N THR A 20 34.05 8.74 -3.58
CA THR A 20 34.46 9.03 -2.20
C THR A 20 33.56 8.25 -1.23
N THR A 21 34.07 7.10 -0.80
CA THR A 21 33.65 6.38 0.40
C THR A 21 34.01 7.21 1.64
N ALA A 22 33.04 7.90 2.22
CA ALA A 22 33.19 8.51 3.53
C ALA A 22 32.92 7.46 4.62
N VAL A 23 33.98 6.75 5.02
CA VAL A 23 34.03 5.96 6.25
C VAL A 23 34.17 6.93 7.42
N ALA A 24 33.11 7.15 8.19
CA ALA A 24 33.20 7.89 9.44
C ALA A 24 33.72 6.96 10.55
N VAL A 25 35.04 6.93 10.73
CA VAL A 25 35.69 6.41 11.94
C VAL A 25 35.48 7.43 13.05
N LYS A 26 34.63 7.13 14.03
CA LYS A 26 34.58 7.90 15.29
C LYS A 26 35.51 7.23 16.28
N LEU A 27 36.66 7.87 16.51
CA LEU A 27 37.66 7.50 17.51
C LEU A 27 37.06 7.56 18.92
N ALA A 28 37.45 6.57 19.71
CA ALA A 28 37.15 6.39 21.12
C ALA A 28 37.72 7.54 21.97
N VAL A 29 36.95 7.97 22.96
CA VAL A 29 37.44 8.75 24.11
C VAL A 29 36.78 8.18 25.36
N THR A 30 37.64 7.48 26.12
CA THR A 30 37.70 7.22 27.58
C THR A 30 36.43 6.95 28.38
N ASP A 31 36.43 5.75 28.97
CA ASP A 31 35.57 5.27 30.05
C ASP A 31 35.67 6.10 31.34
N GLU A 32 34.51 6.36 31.96
CA GLU A 32 34.37 6.57 33.41
C GLU A 32 33.24 5.63 33.90
N PRO A 33 33.39 4.98 35.08
CA PRO A 33 32.53 3.89 35.50
C PRO A 33 31.20 4.40 36.10
N PRO A 34 30.09 3.64 35.99
CA PRO A 34 28.86 4.00 36.69
C PRO A 34 28.94 3.60 38.17
N GLU A 35 28.62 4.55 39.06
CA GLU A 35 28.37 4.32 40.49
C GLU A 35 27.08 3.53 40.74
N PRO A 36 26.96 2.83 41.89
CA PRO A 36 25.94 1.80 42.11
C PRO A 36 24.61 2.37 42.62
N GLU A 37 23.50 1.86 42.07
CA GLU A 37 22.16 2.07 42.65
C GLU A 37 21.94 1.16 43.89
N PRO A 38 21.26 1.65 44.95
CA PRO A 38 20.96 0.86 46.15
C PRO A 38 19.69 0.00 45.96
N PRO A 39 19.52 -1.08 46.76
CA PRO A 39 18.45 -2.05 46.55
C PRO A 39 17.16 -1.74 47.33
N ASP A 40 16.12 -2.45 46.89
CA ASP A 40 14.87 -2.82 47.58
C ASP A 40 13.70 -1.81 47.58
N VAL A 41 12.54 -2.22 47.04
CA VAL A 41 11.48 -2.94 47.80
C VAL A 41 10.24 -3.10 46.89
N ILE A 42 9.72 -4.33 46.87
CA ILE A 42 8.43 -4.72 46.30
C ILE A 42 7.29 -3.98 47.00
N ALA A 43 6.50 -3.19 46.25
CA ALA A 43 5.15 -2.82 46.66
C ALA A 43 4.22 -2.69 45.44
N THR A 44 3.21 -3.54 45.46
CA THR A 44 2.07 -3.60 44.55
C THR A 44 1.30 -2.28 44.48
N ASN A 45 1.17 -1.68 43.28
CA ASN A 45 -0.05 -0.92 42.96
C ASN A 45 -0.26 -0.74 41.45
N ARG A 46 -1.11 -1.59 40.88
CA ARG A 46 -1.54 -1.55 39.48
C ARG A 46 -2.73 -0.57 39.38
N ARG A 47 -2.46 0.71 39.13
CA ARG A 47 -3.51 1.68 38.74
C ARG A 47 -3.97 1.37 37.31
N GLN A 48 -5.12 0.72 37.20
CA GLN A 48 -5.88 0.62 35.95
C GLN A 48 -6.47 1.98 35.59
N SER A 49 -5.93 2.59 34.54
CA SER A 49 -6.60 3.64 33.78
C SER A 49 -7.73 2.99 32.97
N ASN A 50 -8.92 2.90 33.56
CA ASN A 50 -10.12 2.49 32.84
C ASN A 50 -10.66 3.69 32.05
N SER A 51 -10.53 3.60 30.72
CA SER A 51 -11.18 4.49 29.77
C SER A 51 -12.70 4.34 29.87
N PHE A 52 -13.38 5.49 29.97
CA PHE A 52 -14.81 5.69 30.19
C PHE A 52 -15.73 5.14 29.07
N MET A 53 -15.18 4.58 28.00
CA MET A 53 -15.93 4.13 26.82
C MET A 53 -16.30 2.64 26.79
N ASP A 54 -15.75 1.80 27.69
CA ASP A 54 -16.03 0.36 27.71
C ASP A 54 -17.26 -0.04 28.58
N VAL A 55 -17.88 0.92 29.27
CA VAL A 55 -19.02 0.66 30.17
C VAL A 55 -20.38 0.84 29.48
N LEU A 56 -20.45 1.41 28.27
CA LEU A 56 -21.73 1.80 27.65
C LEU A 56 -22.28 0.82 26.61
N GLN A 57 -21.68 -0.36 26.41
CA GLN A 57 -22.14 -1.34 25.41
C GLN A 57 -22.64 -2.68 26.00
N ARG A 58 -22.86 -2.74 27.32
CA ARG A 58 -23.46 -3.89 28.00
C ARG A 58 -24.74 -3.50 28.73
N ARG A 59 -25.81 -3.21 27.99
CA ARG A 59 -27.22 -3.26 28.48
C ARG A 59 -28.20 -2.98 27.34
N MET A 60 -28.64 -4.02 26.61
CA MET A 60 -30.01 -4.13 26.09
C MET A 60 -30.34 -5.62 25.91
N PRO A 61 -31.47 -6.12 26.45
CA PRO A 61 -31.89 -7.50 26.26
C PRO A 61 -32.75 -7.70 25.00
N MET A 62 -32.72 -8.94 24.53
CA MET A 62 -33.58 -9.57 23.54
C MET A 62 -35.07 -9.21 23.66
N LEU A 63 -35.70 -8.91 22.53
CA LEU A 63 -37.14 -9.09 22.33
C LEU A 63 -37.37 -10.07 21.18
N SER A 64 -38.20 -11.05 21.50
CA SER A 64 -38.54 -12.24 20.72
C SER A 64 -39.70 -12.02 19.74
N LYS A 65 -39.61 -12.75 18.61
CA LYS A 65 -40.69 -13.42 17.85
C LYS A 65 -41.93 -12.61 17.42
N LEU A 66 -42.13 -12.52 16.10
CA LEU A 66 -43.43 -12.81 15.50
C LEU A 66 -43.27 -13.56 14.16
N SER A 67 -44.07 -14.60 13.99
CA SER A 67 -44.12 -15.55 12.88
C SER A 67 -44.98 -15.05 11.72
N ILE A 68 -44.58 -15.35 10.47
CA ILE A 68 -45.53 -15.53 9.36
C ILE A 68 -45.12 -16.77 8.56
N SER A 69 -46.07 -17.69 8.46
CA SER A 69 -46.04 -18.91 7.66
C SER A 69 -46.35 -18.60 6.19
N LYS A 70 -45.62 -19.21 5.25
CA LYS A 70 -46.14 -19.56 3.93
C LYS A 70 -45.39 -20.77 3.37
N SER A 71 -46.17 -21.79 3.06
CA SER A 71 -45.82 -23.01 2.34
C SER A 71 -45.58 -22.73 0.86
N ASP A 72 -44.54 -23.32 0.27
CA ASP A 72 -44.70 -23.98 -1.04
C ASP A 72 -43.60 -25.03 -1.32
N GLN A 73 -43.99 -26.08 -2.04
CA GLN A 73 -43.22 -27.28 -2.36
C GLN A 73 -42.41 -27.10 -3.66
N GLY A 74 -41.23 -27.75 -3.77
CA GLY A 74 -40.66 -28.12 -5.08
C GLY A 74 -39.13 -28.09 -5.24
N THR A 75 -38.53 -29.29 -5.39
CA THR A 75 -37.22 -29.65 -5.98
C THR A 75 -35.91 -29.52 -5.15
N PRO A 76 -35.07 -30.58 -5.08
CA PRO A 76 -33.84 -30.58 -4.28
C PRO A 76 -32.64 -30.14 -5.14
N LEU A 77 -32.27 -28.86 -5.05
CA LEU A 77 -30.93 -28.44 -5.46
C LEU A 77 -29.93 -28.93 -4.42
N PHE A 78 -28.96 -29.73 -4.83
CA PHE A 78 -27.78 -30.13 -4.06
C PHE A 78 -27.03 -28.90 -3.55
N ARG A 79 -27.48 -28.36 -2.42
CA ARG A 79 -26.83 -27.27 -1.72
C ARG A 79 -25.65 -27.88 -0.98
N TYR A 80 -24.47 -27.72 -1.56
CA TYR A 80 -23.18 -28.04 -0.94
C TYR A 80 -23.16 -27.43 0.46
N ARG A 81 -23.38 -28.27 1.47
CA ARG A 81 -23.43 -27.87 2.87
C ARG A 81 -21.99 -27.60 3.26
N GLN A 82 -21.58 -26.33 3.19
CA GLN A 82 -20.32 -25.87 3.75
C GLN A 82 -20.18 -26.46 5.15
N THR A 83 -19.27 -27.41 5.30
CA THR A 83 -18.80 -27.82 6.60
C THR A 83 -18.16 -26.57 7.19
N ARG A 84 -18.86 -25.98 8.18
CA ARG A 84 -18.29 -24.96 9.04
C ARG A 84 -17.09 -25.61 9.71
N PHE A 85 -15.93 -25.49 9.08
CA PHE A 85 -14.66 -25.76 9.74
C PHE A 85 -14.66 -24.86 10.97
N SER A 86 -14.71 -25.54 12.11
CA SER A 86 -14.46 -25.01 13.44
C SER A 86 -13.49 -23.84 13.37
N SER A 87 -13.78 -22.78 14.13
CA SER A 87 -12.90 -21.66 14.47
C SER A 87 -11.55 -22.20 15.01
N ARG A 88 -10.72 -22.73 14.10
CA ARG A 88 -9.41 -23.30 14.36
C ARG A 88 -8.49 -22.10 14.56
N ARG A 89 -7.96 -21.98 15.77
CA ARG A 89 -6.82 -21.14 16.20
C ARG A 89 -6.30 -20.29 15.05
N ILE A 90 -6.64 -19.01 15.05
CA ILE A 90 -6.12 -18.01 14.11
C ILE A 90 -4.59 -18.12 14.16
N ARG A 91 -3.99 -18.86 13.22
CA ARG A 91 -2.54 -18.92 13.07
C ARG A 91 -2.13 -17.49 12.73
N ARG A 92 -1.20 -16.93 13.52
CA ARG A 92 -0.67 -15.59 13.29
C ARG A 92 -0.03 -15.60 11.90
N ARG A 93 -0.60 -14.84 10.97
CA ARG A 93 -0.09 -14.62 9.61
C ARG A 93 0.67 -13.31 9.53
N VAL A 94 1.74 -13.27 8.74
CA VAL A 94 2.58 -12.08 8.53
C VAL A 94 1.91 -11.14 7.53
N VAL A 95 1.30 -11.68 6.48
CA VAL A 95 0.56 -10.90 5.48
C VAL A 95 -0.89 -11.39 5.47
N PHE A 96 -1.84 -10.47 5.47
CA PHE A 96 -3.25 -10.82 5.32
C PHE A 96 -3.59 -11.14 3.87
N LYS A 97 -4.69 -11.86 3.63
CA LYS A 97 -5.20 -12.16 2.27
C LYS A 97 -5.45 -10.92 1.41
N HIS A 98 -5.77 -9.79 2.05
CA HIS A 98 -6.00 -8.50 1.37
C HIS A 98 -4.70 -7.70 1.14
N GLY A 99 -3.54 -8.22 1.56
CA GLY A 99 -2.23 -7.64 1.26
C GLY A 99 -1.63 -6.72 2.32
N ASP A 100 -2.35 -6.45 3.42
CA ASP A 100 -1.81 -5.67 4.54
C ASP A 100 -0.83 -6.53 5.36
N CYS A 101 0.24 -5.89 5.83
CA CYS A 101 1.26 -6.53 6.64
C CYS A 101 0.89 -6.44 8.13
N ASN A 102 0.83 -7.59 8.80
CA ASN A 102 0.60 -7.71 10.23
C ASN A 102 1.93 -7.58 11.00
N VAL A 103 2.62 -6.46 10.82
CA VAL A 103 3.91 -6.17 11.46
C VAL A 103 3.82 -4.81 12.13
N VAL A 104 4.00 -4.81 13.45
CA VAL A 104 4.08 -3.58 14.24
C VAL A 104 5.54 -3.31 14.57
N GLN A 105 6.01 -2.11 14.24
CA GLN A 105 7.36 -1.66 14.57
C GLN A 105 7.37 -1.07 15.98
N GLU A 106 8.15 -1.66 16.88
CA GLU A 106 8.37 -1.19 18.24
C GLU A 106 9.75 -0.52 18.37
N ASN A 107 9.88 0.49 19.24
CA ASN A 107 11.15 1.15 19.60
C ASN A 107 11.99 1.74 18.45
N VAL A 108 11.31 2.36 17.47
CA VAL A 108 11.99 3.13 16.43
C VAL A 108 12.49 4.47 17.01
N ALA A 109 13.78 4.55 17.34
CA ALA A 109 14.39 5.77 17.90
C ALA A 109 14.15 7.00 17.01
N LYS A 110 13.75 8.14 17.59
CA LYS A 110 13.49 9.42 16.88
C LYS A 110 12.42 9.35 15.75
N ARG A 111 11.45 8.42 15.86
CA ARG A 111 10.37 8.24 14.88
C ARG A 111 9.67 9.54 14.49
N ARG A 112 9.17 10.31 15.47
CA ARG A 112 8.41 11.55 15.23
C ARG A 112 9.21 12.60 14.45
N ARG A 113 10.50 12.78 14.76
CA ARG A 113 11.37 13.76 14.08
C ARG A 113 11.59 13.41 12.61
N ARG A 114 11.77 12.12 12.28
CA ARG A 114 11.92 11.68 10.89
C ARG A 114 10.65 11.91 10.07
N TYR A 115 9.47 11.63 10.63
CA TYR A 115 8.20 11.95 9.95
C TYR A 115 7.99 13.46 9.76
N LEU A 116 8.41 14.30 10.71
CA LEU A 116 8.30 15.75 10.57
C LEU A 116 9.28 16.32 9.53
N GLN A 117 10.47 15.71 9.37
CA GLN A 117 11.40 16.09 8.31
C GLN A 117 10.84 15.78 6.92
N ASP A 118 10.05 14.71 6.80
CA ASP A 118 9.38 14.32 5.58
C ASP A 118 7.87 14.65 5.61
N ILE A 119 7.58 15.94 5.78
CA ILE A 119 6.20 16.43 5.94
C ILE A 119 5.36 16.22 4.68
N PHE A 120 6.00 16.30 3.49
CA PHE A 120 5.33 16.12 2.21
C PHE A 120 4.78 14.71 2.06
N THR A 121 5.62 13.67 2.23
CA THR A 121 5.14 12.29 2.12
C THR A 121 4.15 11.96 3.24
N THR A 122 4.40 12.46 4.46
CA THR A 122 3.51 12.24 5.61
C THR A 122 2.10 12.78 5.35
N LEU A 123 1.98 13.99 4.80
CA LEU A 123 0.68 14.60 4.50
C LEU A 123 -0.03 13.92 3.32
N VAL A 124 0.73 13.49 2.31
CA VAL A 124 0.20 12.70 1.19
C VAL A 124 -0.28 11.33 1.66
N ASP A 125 0.40 10.69 2.62
CA ASP A 125 0.01 9.37 3.13
C ASP A 125 -1.04 9.36 4.25
N ALA A 126 -1.24 10.48 4.93
CA ALA A 126 -2.31 10.66 5.91
C ALA A 126 -3.70 10.35 5.31
N GLN A 127 -4.70 10.12 6.15
CA GLN A 127 -6.07 9.97 5.64
C GLN A 127 -6.62 11.32 5.15
N TRP A 128 -7.56 11.30 4.20
CA TRP A 128 -8.19 12.51 3.65
C TRP A 128 -8.71 13.46 4.73
N ARG A 129 -9.31 12.95 5.81
CA ARG A 129 -9.82 13.76 6.92
C ARG A 129 -8.72 14.62 7.56
N TRP A 130 -7.54 14.02 7.79
CA TRP A 130 -6.40 14.74 8.39
C TRP A 130 -5.77 15.71 7.40
N THR A 131 -5.64 15.33 6.12
CA THR A 131 -5.13 16.23 5.09
C THR A 131 -6.03 17.47 4.93
N LEU A 132 -7.35 17.28 4.85
CA LEU A 132 -8.31 18.38 4.76
C LEU A 132 -8.33 19.25 6.02
N LEU A 133 -8.22 18.64 7.20
CA LEU A 133 -8.13 19.37 8.46
C LEU A 133 -6.86 20.24 8.54
N VAL A 134 -5.71 19.71 8.11
CA VAL A 134 -4.45 20.48 8.06
C VAL A 134 -4.57 21.67 7.11
N PHE A 135 -5.19 21.51 5.94
CA PHE A 135 -5.42 22.62 5.01
C PHE A 135 -6.41 23.65 5.56
N ALA A 136 -7.52 23.22 6.14
CA ALA A 136 -8.50 24.12 6.76
C ALA A 136 -7.86 24.94 7.89
N LEU A 137 -7.06 24.29 8.76
CA LEU A 137 -6.32 24.98 9.81
C LEU A 137 -5.27 25.94 9.24
N ASN A 138 -4.55 25.56 8.18
CA ASN A 138 -3.55 26.42 7.56
C ASN A 138 -4.18 27.71 6.99
N PHE A 139 -5.30 27.60 6.27
CA PHE A 139 -6.04 28.77 5.80
C PHE A 139 -6.57 29.62 6.95
N LEU A 140 -7.24 29.01 7.93
CA LEU A 140 -7.80 29.74 9.08
C LEU A 140 -6.70 30.49 9.86
N LEU A 141 -5.56 29.84 10.11
CA LEU A 141 -4.43 30.46 10.79
C LEU A 141 -3.82 31.59 9.97
N SER A 142 -3.69 31.44 8.65
CA SER A 142 -3.20 32.52 7.78
C SER A 142 -4.14 33.72 7.78
N TRP A 143 -5.45 33.51 7.66
CA TRP A 143 -6.44 34.58 7.70
C TRP A 143 -6.43 35.29 9.05
N LEU A 144 -6.34 34.55 10.15
CA LEU A 144 -6.29 35.12 11.48
C LEU A 144 -4.98 35.91 11.71
N MET A 145 -3.84 35.39 11.23
CA MET A 145 -2.56 36.09 11.34
C MET A 145 -2.59 37.42 10.58
N PHE A 146 -3.04 37.44 9.33
CA PHE A 146 -3.16 38.69 8.58
C PHE A 146 -4.26 39.61 9.13
N ALA A 147 -5.36 39.07 9.64
CA ALA A 147 -6.39 39.87 10.33
C ALA A 147 -5.84 40.61 11.55
N ILE A 148 -4.95 39.97 12.33
CA ILE A 148 -4.27 40.62 13.45
C ILE A 148 -3.33 41.72 12.95
N VAL A 149 -2.58 41.48 11.87
CA VAL A 149 -1.70 42.51 11.28
C VAL A 149 -2.51 43.71 10.77
N TRP A 150 -3.61 43.47 10.07
CA TRP A 150 -4.52 44.52 9.61
C TRP A 150 -5.15 45.28 10.77
N TRP A 151 -5.59 44.58 11.81
CA TRP A 151 -6.10 45.20 13.03
C TRP A 151 -5.04 46.08 13.69
N LEU A 152 -3.79 45.63 13.75
CA LEU A 152 -2.69 46.40 14.33
C LEU A 152 -2.46 47.69 13.54
N ILE A 153 -2.39 47.65 12.21
CA ILE A 153 -2.19 48.82 11.34
C ILE A 153 -3.30 49.85 11.56
N VAL A 154 -4.56 49.41 11.47
CA VAL A 154 -5.74 50.25 11.65
C VAL A 154 -5.78 50.85 13.07
N TYR A 155 -5.38 50.06 14.08
CA TYR A 155 -5.32 50.52 15.46
C TYR A 155 -4.19 51.55 15.69
N THR A 156 -2.99 51.33 15.12
CA THR A 156 -1.86 52.26 15.28
C THR A 156 -2.03 53.56 14.50
N HIS A 157 -2.75 53.52 13.37
CA HIS A 157 -3.08 54.71 12.59
C HIS A 157 -4.19 55.55 13.23
N GLY A 158 -4.99 54.97 14.13
CA GLY A 158 -6.11 55.66 14.79
C GLY A 158 -7.40 55.67 13.95
N ASP A 159 -7.53 54.74 13.00
CA ASP A 159 -8.72 54.59 12.12
C ASP A 159 -9.99 54.21 12.88
N LEU A 160 -9.84 53.60 14.06
CA LEU A 160 -10.94 53.12 14.91
C LEU A 160 -11.43 54.17 15.91
N ASP A 161 -10.76 55.31 16.03
CA ASP A 161 -11.16 56.36 16.96
C ASP A 161 -12.42 57.08 16.46
N GLU A 162 -13.44 57.23 17.31
CA GLU A 162 -14.74 57.81 16.94
C GLU A 162 -14.63 59.24 16.35
N VAL A 163 -13.62 59.99 16.79
CA VAL A 163 -13.32 61.35 16.32
C VAL A 163 -12.80 61.35 14.88
N ASN A 164 -11.95 60.38 14.54
CA ASN A 164 -11.37 60.25 13.19
C ASN A 164 -12.36 59.61 12.23
N TYR A 165 -13.14 58.63 12.71
CA TYR A 165 -14.15 57.93 11.92
C TYR A 165 -15.30 58.84 11.45
N SER A 166 -15.69 59.84 12.26
CA SER A 166 -16.75 60.79 11.93
C SER A 166 -16.25 62.01 11.13
N ASN A 167 -14.94 62.15 10.95
CA ASN A 167 -14.34 63.27 10.26
C ASN A 167 -14.19 62.99 8.76
N SER A 168 -14.92 63.74 7.92
CA SER A 168 -14.87 63.61 6.46
C SER A 168 -13.53 64.00 5.82
N THR A 169 -12.62 64.63 6.57
CA THR A 169 -11.28 65.02 6.10
C THR A 169 -10.20 64.00 6.43
N PHE A 170 -10.48 63.02 7.30
CA PHE A 170 -9.54 61.96 7.66
C PHE A 170 -9.66 60.80 6.69
N ALA A 171 -8.56 60.42 6.04
CA ALA A 171 -8.50 59.30 5.11
C ALA A 171 -7.97 58.06 5.86
N PRO A 172 -8.79 57.00 6.06
CA PRO A 172 -8.37 55.79 6.75
C PRO A 172 -7.47 54.93 5.87
N CYS A 173 -6.65 54.05 6.44
CA CYS A 173 -5.82 53.12 5.66
C CYS A 173 -6.66 52.13 4.84
N VAL A 174 -7.80 51.69 5.41
CA VAL A 174 -8.75 50.80 4.73
C VAL A 174 -10.16 51.27 5.03
N ASN A 175 -10.94 51.47 3.96
CA ASN A 175 -12.31 51.93 4.06
C ASN A 175 -13.21 50.88 4.73
N ASN A 176 -14.20 51.35 5.51
CA ASN A 176 -15.31 50.56 6.03
C ASN A 176 -14.90 49.42 6.99
N ILE A 177 -13.90 49.69 7.84
CA ILE A 177 -13.50 48.82 8.95
C ILE A 177 -14.10 49.37 10.26
N HIS A 178 -14.79 48.52 11.02
CA HIS A 178 -15.42 48.91 12.30
C HIS A 178 -14.99 48.07 13.49
N SER A 179 -14.53 46.83 13.25
CA SER A 179 -14.21 45.87 14.31
C SER A 179 -13.19 44.85 13.82
N PHE A 180 -12.66 44.04 14.74
CA PHE A 180 -11.75 42.95 14.38
C PHE A 180 -12.37 41.99 13.36
N THR A 181 -13.69 41.75 13.45
CA THR A 181 -14.42 40.95 12.47
C THR A 181 -14.36 41.55 11.07
N SER A 182 -14.40 42.88 10.93
CA SER A 182 -14.24 43.56 9.64
C SER A 182 -12.84 43.37 9.07
N CYS A 183 -11.80 43.42 9.91
CA CYS A 183 -10.41 43.11 9.51
C CYS A 183 -10.24 41.63 9.12
N PHE A 184 -10.88 40.71 9.84
CA PHE A 184 -10.87 39.29 9.48
C PHE A 184 -11.53 39.05 8.12
N LEU A 185 -12.70 39.62 7.88
CA LEU A 185 -13.38 39.54 6.58
C LEU A 185 -12.52 40.16 5.48
N PHE A 186 -11.90 41.32 5.72
CA PHE A 186 -10.99 41.95 4.78
C PHE A 186 -9.77 41.07 4.46
N SER A 187 -9.21 40.41 5.47
CA SER A 187 -8.11 39.47 5.28
C SER A 187 -8.51 38.26 4.43
N VAL A 188 -9.72 37.72 4.62
CA VAL A 188 -10.25 36.63 3.79
C VAL A 188 -10.48 37.11 2.36
N GLU A 189 -11.15 38.26 2.18
CA GLU A 189 -11.45 38.87 0.89
C GLU A 189 -10.18 39.12 0.08
N THR A 190 -9.12 39.61 0.72
CA THR A 190 -7.82 39.88 0.12
C THR A 190 -7.09 38.60 -0.24
N GLN A 191 -6.94 37.66 0.71
CA GLN A 191 -6.14 36.45 0.47
C GLN A 191 -6.78 35.49 -0.53
N HIS A 192 -8.11 35.39 -0.56
CA HIS A 192 -8.83 34.59 -1.56
C HIS A 192 -9.16 35.37 -2.83
N THR A 193 -8.75 36.64 -2.93
CA THR A 193 -9.01 37.50 -4.10
C THR A 193 -10.50 37.61 -4.44
N ILE A 194 -11.38 37.57 -3.42
CA ILE A 194 -12.83 37.73 -3.59
C ILE A 194 -13.15 39.19 -3.91
N GLY A 195 -12.57 40.11 -3.13
CA GLY A 195 -12.63 41.55 -3.38
C GLY A 195 -14.05 42.10 -3.58
N TYR A 196 -14.94 41.99 -2.59
CA TYR A 196 -16.33 42.49 -2.71
C TYR A 196 -16.41 44.00 -3.00
N GLY A 197 -15.33 44.76 -2.78
CA GLY A 197 -15.22 46.18 -3.10
C GLY A 197 -15.74 47.14 -2.03
N ALA A 198 -16.45 46.63 -1.00
CA ALA A 198 -16.92 47.44 0.11
C ALA A 198 -15.81 47.87 1.09
N LYS A 199 -14.70 47.13 1.12
CA LYS A 199 -13.49 47.42 1.91
C LYS A 199 -12.33 47.58 0.93
N GLN A 200 -11.73 48.76 0.90
CA GLN A 200 -10.69 49.12 -0.07
C GLN A 200 -9.52 49.78 0.65
N VAL A 201 -8.30 49.38 0.29
CA VAL A 201 -7.06 50.02 0.77
C VAL A 201 -6.88 51.37 0.08
N THR A 202 -6.53 52.39 0.86
CA THR A 202 -6.23 53.75 0.36
C THR A 202 -4.72 53.94 0.19
N GLU A 203 -4.31 55.07 -0.40
CA GLU A 203 -2.90 55.38 -0.66
C GLU A 203 -2.18 56.02 0.53
N GLU A 204 -2.89 56.29 1.63
CA GLU A 204 -2.37 57.01 2.80
C GLU A 204 -1.28 56.22 3.54
N CYS A 205 -1.48 54.92 3.70
CA CYS A 205 -0.65 54.07 4.55
C CYS A 205 0.24 53.15 3.71
N PRO A 206 1.54 53.44 3.52
CA PRO A 206 2.43 52.62 2.70
C PRO A 206 2.66 51.21 3.29
N GLU A 207 2.57 51.07 4.62
CA GLU A 207 2.61 49.79 5.33
C GLU A 207 1.44 48.85 4.96
N ALA A 208 0.25 49.41 4.74
CA ALA A 208 -0.91 48.65 4.29
C ALA A 208 -0.69 48.07 2.88
N ILE A 209 -0.12 48.87 1.97
CA ILE A 209 0.22 48.43 0.62
C ILE A 209 1.25 47.28 0.65
N PHE A 210 2.28 47.40 1.50
CA PHE A 210 3.28 46.35 1.66
C PHE A 210 2.67 45.04 2.19
N ILE A 211 1.83 45.10 3.22
CA ILE A 211 1.15 43.92 3.77
C ILE A 211 0.18 43.31 2.76
N LEU A 212 -0.53 44.13 1.98
CA LEU A 212 -1.38 43.67 0.89
C LEU A 212 -0.59 42.84 -0.14
N CYS A 213 0.58 43.33 -0.58
CA CYS A 213 1.46 42.61 -1.50
C CYS A 213 2.00 41.30 -0.88
N LEU A 214 2.49 41.36 0.36
CA LEU A 214 3.00 40.19 1.07
C LEU A 214 1.92 39.13 1.26
N GLN A 215 0.72 39.53 1.68
CA GLN A 215 -0.43 38.66 1.86
C GLN A 215 -0.83 37.97 0.55
N SER A 216 -0.81 38.70 -0.56
CA SER A 216 -1.10 38.16 -1.89
C SER A 216 -0.08 37.09 -2.29
N ILE A 217 1.21 37.33 -2.07
CA ILE A 217 2.28 36.35 -2.36
C ILE A 217 2.13 35.11 -1.46
N CYS A 218 1.93 35.29 -0.16
CA CYS A 218 1.73 34.17 0.78
C CYS A 218 0.47 33.35 0.44
N GLY A 219 -0.63 34.01 0.06
CA GLY A 219 -1.88 33.35 -0.33
C GLY A 219 -1.70 32.42 -1.53
N VAL A 220 -1.07 32.92 -2.60
CA VAL A 220 -0.78 32.13 -3.81
C VAL A 220 0.15 30.96 -3.50
N MET A 221 1.18 31.16 -2.67
CA MET A 221 2.09 30.09 -2.25
C MET A 221 1.37 28.97 -1.50
N ILE A 222 0.51 29.31 -0.52
CA ILE A 222 -0.29 28.33 0.24
C ILE A 222 -1.22 27.55 -0.70
N GLN A 223 -1.90 28.25 -1.62
CA GLN A 223 -2.80 27.63 -2.59
C GLN A 223 -2.05 26.68 -3.54
N ALA A 224 -0.86 27.07 -4.03
CA ALA A 224 -0.03 26.22 -4.87
C ALA A 224 0.40 24.93 -4.16
N PHE A 225 0.82 25.02 -2.89
CA PHE A 225 1.15 23.83 -2.09
C PHE A 225 -0.07 22.91 -1.89
N MET A 226 -1.24 23.47 -1.58
CA MET A 226 -2.46 22.70 -1.44
C MET A 226 -2.77 21.91 -2.72
N VAL A 227 -2.80 22.59 -3.87
CA VAL A 227 -3.08 21.94 -5.16
C VAL A 227 -2.05 20.86 -5.46
N GLY A 228 -0.75 21.14 -5.24
CA GLY A 228 0.32 20.16 -5.45
C GLY A 228 0.17 18.90 -4.61
N ILE A 229 -0.15 19.04 -3.31
CA ILE A 229 -0.36 17.89 -2.42
C ILE A 229 -1.65 17.14 -2.76
N VAL A 230 -2.74 17.84 -3.06
CA VAL A 230 -4.01 17.22 -3.46
C VAL A 230 -3.82 16.43 -4.75
N PHE A 231 -3.15 17.00 -5.75
CA PHE A 231 -2.81 16.33 -7.00
C PHE A 231 -1.94 15.09 -6.74
N ALA A 232 -0.84 15.22 -6.00
CA ALA A 232 0.03 14.10 -5.64
C ALA A 232 -0.73 12.97 -4.91
N LYS A 233 -1.69 13.32 -4.04
CA LYS A 233 -2.51 12.38 -3.30
C LYS A 233 -3.55 11.68 -4.18
N LEU A 234 -4.17 12.39 -5.12
CA LEU A 234 -5.13 11.82 -6.07
C LEU A 234 -4.45 10.91 -7.10
N SER A 235 -3.24 11.26 -7.54
CA SER A 235 -2.47 10.47 -8.49
C SER A 235 -2.00 9.12 -7.91
N ARG A 236 -1.98 8.95 -6.58
CA ARG A 236 -1.56 7.68 -5.96
C ARG A 236 -2.56 6.54 -6.23
N PRO A 237 -2.10 5.40 -6.76
CA PRO A 237 -2.96 4.28 -7.13
C PRO A 237 -3.37 3.37 -5.95
N LYS A 238 -3.62 3.90 -4.74
CA LYS A 238 -3.94 3.08 -3.55
C LYS A 238 -5.16 2.16 -3.74
N LYS A 239 -6.16 2.62 -4.49
CA LYS A 239 -7.36 1.82 -4.79
C LYS A 239 -7.13 0.79 -5.90
N ARG A 240 -6.05 0.90 -6.67
CA ARG A 240 -5.81 0.00 -7.80
C ARG A 240 -5.36 -1.38 -7.35
N THR A 241 -4.60 -1.47 -6.25
CA THR A 241 -4.24 -2.75 -5.62
C THR A 241 -5.47 -3.59 -5.25
N GLN A 242 -6.61 -2.97 -4.95
CA GLN A 242 -7.85 -3.68 -4.59
C GLN A 242 -8.56 -4.34 -5.79
N THR A 243 -8.24 -3.94 -7.03
CA THR A 243 -8.82 -4.57 -8.24
C THR A 243 -7.97 -5.73 -8.75
N LEU A 244 -6.77 -5.90 -8.19
CA LEU A 244 -5.92 -7.06 -8.43
C LEU A 244 -6.34 -8.18 -7.49
N LEU A 245 -6.77 -9.28 -8.09
CA LEU A 245 -7.29 -10.43 -7.40
C LEU A 245 -6.23 -11.53 -7.35
N PHE A 246 -6.14 -12.16 -6.19
CA PHE A 246 -5.46 -13.44 -6.00
C PHE A 246 -6.50 -14.52 -5.73
N SER A 247 -6.25 -15.75 -6.19
CA SER A 247 -7.13 -16.86 -5.84
C SER A 247 -7.18 -17.03 -4.32
N ARG A 248 -8.36 -17.36 -3.79
CA ARG A 248 -8.54 -17.59 -2.36
C ARG A 248 -7.63 -18.70 -1.83
N ASN A 249 -7.52 -19.76 -2.62
CA ASN A 249 -6.73 -20.95 -2.35
C ASN A 249 -5.61 -21.08 -3.39
N ALA A 250 -4.49 -21.65 -2.99
CA ALA A 250 -3.51 -22.20 -3.92
C ALA A 250 -3.79 -23.68 -4.08
N VAL A 251 -3.34 -24.28 -5.17
CA VAL A 251 -3.55 -25.70 -5.44
C VAL A 251 -2.24 -26.38 -5.81
N ILE A 252 -2.12 -27.67 -5.50
CA ILE A 252 -1.00 -28.49 -5.94
C ILE A 252 -1.56 -29.63 -6.79
N CYS A 253 -1.08 -29.78 -8.01
CA CYS A 253 -1.35 -30.94 -8.84
C CYS A 253 -0.16 -31.28 -9.72
N GLN A 254 -0.21 -32.45 -10.34
CA GLN A 254 0.75 -32.83 -11.35
C GLN A 254 0.41 -32.12 -12.68
N ARG A 255 1.42 -31.55 -13.33
CA ARG A 255 1.33 -30.95 -14.67
C ARG A 255 2.59 -31.35 -15.44
N ASP A 256 2.42 -31.94 -16.62
CA ASP A 256 3.52 -32.41 -17.48
C ASP A 256 4.53 -33.32 -16.75
N GLY A 257 4.02 -34.21 -15.89
CA GLY A 257 4.84 -35.14 -15.09
C GLY A 257 5.40 -34.56 -13.79
N GLU A 258 5.46 -33.24 -13.63
CA GLU A 258 6.03 -32.57 -12.45
C GLU A 258 4.95 -32.11 -11.45
N LEU A 259 5.24 -32.17 -10.15
CA LEU A 259 4.39 -31.58 -9.11
C LEU A 259 4.53 -30.06 -9.11
N CYS A 260 3.42 -29.35 -9.22
CA CYS A 260 3.40 -27.88 -9.34
C CYS A 260 2.48 -27.25 -8.30
N LEU A 261 2.97 -26.20 -7.62
CA LEU A 261 2.15 -25.30 -6.81
C LEU A 261 1.61 -24.19 -7.72
N MET A 262 0.31 -23.93 -7.67
CA MET A 262 -0.35 -22.97 -8.54
C MET A 262 -1.28 -22.04 -7.77
N PHE A 263 -1.32 -20.77 -8.18
CA PHE A 263 -2.30 -19.79 -7.71
C PHE A 263 -2.70 -18.89 -8.88
N ARG A 264 -3.88 -18.27 -8.81
CA ARG A 264 -4.33 -17.36 -9.88
C ARG A 264 -4.17 -15.92 -9.50
N VAL A 265 -3.82 -15.12 -10.49
CA VAL A 265 -3.85 -13.66 -10.46
C VAL A 265 -4.78 -13.15 -11.55
N GLY A 266 -5.50 -12.06 -11.30
CA GLY A 266 -6.40 -11.46 -12.28
C GLY A 266 -6.63 -9.97 -12.01
N ASP A 267 -6.96 -9.20 -13.05
CA ASP A 267 -7.34 -7.79 -12.93
C ASP A 267 -8.81 -7.63 -13.30
N MET A 268 -9.62 -7.10 -12.38
CA MET A 268 -11.03 -6.83 -12.63
C MET A 268 -11.26 -5.70 -13.65
N ARG A 269 -10.25 -4.87 -13.93
CA ARG A 269 -10.38 -3.73 -14.84
C ARG A 269 -9.90 -4.05 -16.25
N ARG A 270 -10.38 -3.26 -17.22
CA ARG A 270 -9.99 -3.36 -18.64
C ARG A 270 -8.61 -2.77 -18.96
N SER A 271 -8.20 -1.71 -18.25
CA SER A 271 -6.87 -1.09 -18.40
C SER A 271 -5.77 -2.04 -17.97
N HIS A 272 -4.66 -2.08 -18.70
CA HIS A 272 -3.63 -3.09 -18.53
C HIS A 272 -2.62 -2.72 -17.46
N ILE A 273 -1.97 -3.76 -16.90
CA ILE A 273 -0.76 -3.61 -16.11
C ILE A 273 0.42 -4.00 -17.00
N ILE A 274 1.25 -3.01 -17.26
CA ILE A 274 2.45 -3.13 -18.09
C ILE A 274 3.58 -3.68 -17.22
N GLU A 275 4.46 -4.50 -17.80
CA GLU A 275 5.61 -5.11 -17.10
C GLU A 275 5.20 -5.85 -15.81
N ALA A 276 4.06 -6.54 -15.87
CA ALA A 276 3.59 -7.36 -14.77
C ALA A 276 4.57 -8.50 -14.51
N HIS A 277 5.04 -8.60 -13.26
CA HIS A 277 5.89 -9.69 -12.82
C HIS A 277 5.43 -10.19 -11.45
N VAL A 278 5.59 -11.49 -11.23
CA VAL A 278 5.13 -12.15 -10.00
C VAL A 278 6.33 -12.65 -9.22
N ARG A 279 6.27 -12.49 -7.90
CA ARG A 279 7.25 -13.03 -6.97
C ARG A 279 6.55 -13.80 -5.88
N ALA A 280 7.16 -14.88 -5.43
CA ALA A 280 6.67 -15.66 -4.30
C ALA A 280 7.79 -15.94 -3.31
N GLN A 281 7.48 -15.81 -2.02
CA GLN A 281 8.43 -16.04 -0.93
C GLN A 281 7.83 -17.00 0.08
N LEU A 282 8.56 -18.06 0.39
CA LEU A 282 8.25 -18.97 1.49
C LEU A 282 8.85 -18.40 2.79
N ILE A 283 8.00 -18.12 3.76
CA ILE A 283 8.38 -17.72 5.10
C ILE A 283 8.21 -18.92 6.04
N ARG A 284 9.30 -19.38 6.65
CA ARG A 284 9.28 -20.46 7.63
C ARG A 284 10.35 -20.27 8.70
N LYS A 285 10.21 -21.00 9.80
CA LYS A 285 11.26 -21.11 10.81
C LYS A 285 12.38 -22.02 10.28
N LYS A 286 13.63 -21.58 10.35
CA LYS A 286 14.81 -22.38 10.01
C LYS A 286 15.81 -22.32 11.16
N VAL A 287 16.49 -23.44 11.43
CA VAL A 287 17.69 -23.48 12.28
C VAL A 287 18.86 -23.74 11.36
N THR A 288 19.91 -22.93 11.45
CA THR A 288 21.13 -23.09 10.64
C THR A 288 21.98 -24.26 11.16
N LEU A 289 22.99 -24.65 10.40
CA LEU A 289 23.90 -25.74 10.80
C LEU A 289 24.72 -25.34 12.04
N GLU A 290 24.97 -24.04 12.20
CA GLU A 290 25.65 -23.42 13.32
C GLU A 290 24.75 -23.25 14.56
N GLY A 291 23.47 -23.61 14.46
CA GLY A 291 22.49 -23.51 15.55
C GLY A 291 21.76 -22.17 15.67
N GLU A 292 21.93 -21.25 14.72
CA GLU A 292 21.21 -19.98 14.72
C GLU A 292 19.73 -20.21 14.36
N LEU A 293 18.82 -19.67 15.17
CA LEU A 293 17.38 -19.77 14.96
C LEU A 293 16.86 -18.56 14.21
N LEU A 294 16.45 -18.78 12.95
CA LEU A 294 15.85 -17.77 12.08
C LEU A 294 14.32 -17.92 12.12
N PRO A 295 13.58 -17.07 12.86
CA PRO A 295 12.13 -17.24 13.05
C PRO A 295 11.30 -16.96 11.78
N PHE A 296 11.76 -16.04 10.92
CA PHE A 296 11.09 -15.63 9.69
C PHE A 296 12.04 -15.74 8.49
N TYR A 297 12.64 -16.92 8.30
CA TYR A 297 13.53 -17.17 7.17
C TYR A 297 12.73 -17.13 5.87
N GLN A 298 13.16 -16.28 4.94
CA GLN A 298 12.51 -16.05 3.65
C GLN A 298 13.30 -16.78 2.55
N GLN A 299 12.61 -17.57 1.74
CA GLN A 299 13.18 -18.24 0.57
C GLN A 299 12.35 -17.88 -0.66
N GLU A 300 12.99 -17.42 -1.72
CA GLU A 300 12.29 -17.11 -2.97
C GLU A 300 11.89 -18.40 -3.69
N LEU A 301 10.65 -18.45 -4.17
CA LEU A 301 10.13 -19.51 -5.00
C LEU A 301 10.15 -19.01 -6.45
N LYS A 302 10.80 -19.75 -7.35
CA LYS A 302 10.76 -19.46 -8.79
C LYS A 302 9.35 -19.64 -9.31
N VAL A 303 8.72 -18.55 -9.74
CA VAL A 303 7.33 -18.53 -10.20
C VAL A 303 7.28 -17.93 -11.59
N GLY A 304 6.48 -18.53 -12.46
CA GLY A 304 6.27 -18.01 -13.80
C GLY A 304 4.86 -18.30 -14.29
N GLY A 305 4.60 -17.93 -15.54
CA GLY A 305 3.47 -18.48 -16.28
C GLY A 305 3.73 -19.94 -16.70
N ASP A 306 3.32 -20.30 -17.91
CA ASP A 306 3.69 -21.60 -18.48
C ASP A 306 5.17 -21.64 -18.94
N GLY A 307 5.84 -20.49 -19.02
CA GLY A 307 7.28 -20.35 -19.27
C GLY A 307 8.13 -20.22 -18.00
N ILE A 308 9.45 -20.07 -18.18
CA ILE A 308 10.43 -19.95 -17.08
C ILE A 308 10.56 -18.50 -16.57
N GLU A 309 9.98 -17.53 -17.27
CA GLU A 309 10.13 -16.11 -16.93
C GLU A 309 9.14 -15.64 -15.85
N ASP A 310 9.64 -14.81 -14.93
CA ASP A 310 8.85 -14.16 -13.87
C ASP A 310 7.89 -13.09 -14.42
N LYS A 311 8.11 -12.68 -15.67
CA LYS A 311 7.29 -11.69 -16.40
C LYS A 311 6.08 -12.39 -17.00
N ILE A 312 4.91 -11.83 -16.75
CA ILE A 312 3.64 -12.36 -17.25
C ILE A 312 2.99 -11.37 -18.20
N PHE A 313 2.43 -11.87 -19.29
CA PHE A 313 1.56 -11.10 -20.15
C PHE A 313 0.15 -11.07 -19.57
N PHE A 314 -0.17 -9.99 -18.84
CA PHE A 314 -1.33 -9.93 -17.96
C PHE A 314 -2.55 -9.27 -18.62
N ILE A 315 -3.16 -9.96 -19.58
CA ILE A 315 -4.44 -9.53 -20.21
C ILE A 315 -5.64 -10.19 -19.55
N TRP A 316 -5.55 -11.49 -19.27
CA TRP A 316 -6.61 -12.27 -18.62
C TRP A 316 -6.07 -12.94 -17.35
N PRO A 317 -6.97 -13.42 -16.47
CA PRO A 317 -6.56 -14.15 -15.29
C PRO A 317 -5.61 -15.31 -15.62
N THR A 318 -4.40 -15.22 -15.08
CA THR A 318 -3.31 -16.13 -15.39
C THR A 318 -3.04 -17.00 -14.17
N THR A 319 -2.79 -18.29 -14.41
CA THR A 319 -2.37 -19.22 -13.36
C THR A 319 -0.86 -19.17 -13.26
N ILE A 320 -0.36 -18.73 -12.12
CA ILE A 320 1.06 -18.69 -11.81
C ILE A 320 1.46 -20.07 -11.31
N VAL A 321 2.58 -20.58 -11.82
CA VAL A 321 3.07 -21.93 -11.59
C VAL A 321 4.44 -21.86 -10.93
N HIS A 322 4.60 -22.61 -9.84
CA HIS A 322 5.88 -22.94 -9.24
C HIS A 322 6.11 -24.45 -9.38
N LYS A 323 7.09 -24.82 -10.20
CA LYS A 323 7.53 -26.21 -10.35
C LYS A 323 8.28 -26.66 -9.10
N ILE A 324 7.81 -27.71 -8.44
CA ILE A 324 8.44 -28.27 -7.25
C ILE A 324 9.58 -29.19 -7.69
N ASN A 325 10.70 -28.58 -8.06
CA ASN A 325 11.93 -29.27 -8.45
C ASN A 325 12.83 -29.54 -7.22
N PRO A 326 13.97 -30.24 -7.37
CA PRO A 326 14.90 -30.51 -6.26
C PRO A 326 15.47 -29.26 -5.57
N MET A 327 15.47 -28.10 -6.26
CA MET A 327 15.88 -26.81 -5.68
C MET A 327 14.76 -26.13 -4.89
N SER A 328 13.51 -26.58 -5.01
CA SER A 328 12.37 -26.01 -4.31
C SER A 328 12.41 -26.38 -2.83
N PRO A 329 12.16 -25.44 -1.91
CA PRO A 329 12.05 -25.75 -0.48
C PRO A 329 10.82 -26.62 -0.15
N LEU A 330 9.90 -26.83 -1.11
CA LEU A 330 8.72 -27.69 -0.95
C LEU A 330 8.98 -29.14 -1.41
N TYR A 331 10.17 -29.44 -1.94
CA TYR A 331 10.48 -30.71 -2.59
C TYR A 331 10.27 -31.95 -1.72
N THR A 332 10.60 -31.84 -0.43
CA THR A 332 10.53 -32.95 0.52
C THR A 332 9.15 -33.10 1.18
N LEU A 333 8.21 -32.18 0.93
CA LEU A 333 6.92 -32.14 1.63
C LEU A 333 5.88 -33.02 0.93
N SER A 334 5.26 -33.92 1.70
CA SER A 334 4.10 -34.70 1.25
C SER A 334 2.78 -33.96 1.52
N ALA A 335 1.68 -34.47 0.97
CA ALA A 335 0.34 -33.93 1.24
C ALA A 335 0.00 -33.94 2.74
N ALA A 336 0.42 -34.98 3.48
CA ALA A 336 0.18 -35.10 4.91
C ALA A 336 1.06 -34.14 5.73
N ASP A 337 2.32 -33.95 5.30
CA ASP A 337 3.27 -33.08 5.99
C ASP A 337 2.91 -31.60 5.82
N MET A 338 2.39 -31.23 4.65
CA MET A 338 1.93 -29.87 4.37
C MET A 338 0.89 -29.39 5.39
N LEU A 339 -0.01 -30.26 5.86
CA LEU A 339 -1.02 -29.91 6.87
C LEU A 339 -0.43 -29.71 8.27
N LYS A 340 0.68 -30.39 8.58
CA LYS A 340 1.37 -30.34 9.88
C LYS A 340 2.33 -29.17 9.95
N GLU A 341 2.97 -28.85 8.84
CA GLU A 341 3.99 -27.84 8.73
C GLU A 341 3.50 -26.41 9.01
N ARG A 342 4.45 -25.55 9.37
CA ARG A 342 4.21 -24.13 9.69
C ARG A 342 5.06 -23.24 8.80
N PHE A 343 4.49 -22.89 7.66
CA PHE A 343 5.03 -21.90 6.75
C PHE A 343 3.92 -20.99 6.22
N GLU A 344 4.30 -19.88 5.60
CA GLU A 344 3.41 -18.98 4.88
C GLU A 344 4.05 -18.65 3.53
N ILE A 345 3.29 -18.78 2.45
CA ILE A 345 3.75 -18.39 1.11
C ILE A 345 3.19 -17.00 0.84
N VAL A 346 4.04 -15.99 0.79
CA VAL A 346 3.67 -14.62 0.41
C VAL A 346 3.84 -14.48 -1.09
N VAL A 347 2.80 -14.05 -1.77
CA VAL A 347 2.82 -13.77 -3.21
C VAL A 347 2.69 -12.27 -3.44
N ILE A 348 3.44 -11.78 -4.41
CA ILE A 348 3.57 -10.37 -4.73
C ILE A 348 3.42 -10.23 -6.25
N LEU A 349 2.51 -9.37 -6.69
CA LEU A 349 2.34 -8.96 -8.07
C LEU A 349 2.75 -7.51 -8.18
N GLU A 350 3.73 -7.24 -9.03
CA GLU A 350 4.25 -5.90 -9.30
C GLU A 350 4.04 -5.57 -10.77
N GLY A 351 3.81 -4.29 -11.06
CA GLY A 351 3.72 -3.81 -12.44
C GLY A 351 3.37 -2.34 -12.50
N VAL A 352 3.34 -1.80 -13.72
CA VAL A 352 3.10 -0.37 -14.00
C VAL A 352 1.67 -0.18 -14.50
N ILE A 353 0.95 0.77 -13.92
CA ILE A 353 -0.41 1.09 -14.33
C ILE A 353 -0.38 1.97 -15.58
N GLU A 354 -0.94 1.46 -16.68
CA GLU A 354 -0.98 2.11 -18.00
C GLU A 354 -1.40 3.59 -17.94
N SER A 355 -2.47 3.92 -17.21
CA SER A 355 -3.02 5.28 -17.18
C SER A 355 -2.20 6.30 -16.39
N THR A 356 -1.32 5.85 -15.48
CA THR A 356 -0.57 6.75 -14.57
C THR A 356 0.93 6.64 -14.70
N GLY A 357 1.45 5.58 -15.32
CA GLY A 357 2.88 5.28 -15.35
C GLY A 357 3.48 4.93 -13.97
N MET A 358 2.65 4.84 -12.93
CA MET A 358 3.11 4.52 -11.57
C MET A 358 3.18 3.01 -11.36
N THR A 359 4.21 2.56 -10.65
CA THR A 359 4.33 1.19 -10.18
C THR A 359 3.32 0.91 -9.06
N THR A 360 2.72 -0.27 -9.10
CA THR A 360 1.82 -0.78 -8.05
C THR A 360 2.28 -2.16 -7.62
N GLN A 361 2.06 -2.46 -6.34
CA GLN A 361 2.36 -3.76 -5.76
C GLN A 361 1.11 -4.29 -5.06
N ALA A 362 0.67 -5.48 -5.44
CA ALA A 362 -0.38 -6.22 -4.78
C ALA A 362 0.21 -7.44 -4.08
N ARG A 363 -0.30 -7.76 -2.90
CA ARG A 363 0.24 -8.83 -2.06
C ARG A 363 -0.90 -9.71 -1.56
N SER A 364 -0.62 -10.99 -1.39
CA SER A 364 -1.48 -11.92 -0.67
C SER A 364 -0.63 -13.00 -0.03
N SER A 365 -1.23 -13.85 0.81
CA SER A 365 -0.52 -14.98 1.39
C SER A 365 -1.35 -16.25 1.43
N TYR A 366 -0.66 -17.39 1.36
CA TYR A 366 -1.23 -18.73 1.49
C TYR A 366 -0.63 -19.43 2.69
N LEU A 367 -1.50 -19.76 3.64
CA LEU A 367 -1.18 -20.66 4.74
C LEU A 367 -1.32 -22.12 4.27
N PRO A 368 -0.75 -23.11 4.97
CA PRO A 368 -0.75 -24.49 4.49
C PRO A 368 -2.16 -25.11 4.41
N ASN A 369 -3.11 -24.60 5.21
CA ASN A 369 -4.52 -24.98 5.15
C ASN A 369 -5.31 -24.28 4.02
N GLU A 370 -4.71 -23.30 3.35
CA GLU A 370 -5.27 -22.61 2.19
C GLU A 370 -4.69 -23.16 0.88
N ILE A 371 -3.81 -24.18 0.96
CA ILE A 371 -3.26 -24.92 -0.17
C ILE A 371 -4.03 -26.24 -0.30
N LEU A 372 -4.64 -26.46 -1.46
CA LEU A 372 -5.44 -27.66 -1.76
C LEU A 372 -4.61 -28.65 -2.58
N TRP A 373 -4.27 -29.79 -1.99
CA TRP A 373 -3.55 -30.85 -2.69
C TRP A 373 -4.48 -31.69 -3.55
N GLY A 374 -4.07 -32.01 -4.79
CA GLY A 374 -4.88 -32.77 -5.72
C GLY A 374 -6.03 -31.98 -6.33
N HIS A 375 -5.93 -30.66 -6.36
CA HIS A 375 -6.93 -29.79 -6.98
C HIS A 375 -6.33 -29.09 -8.21
N ARG A 376 -7.18 -28.83 -9.19
CA ARG A 376 -6.87 -27.98 -10.34
C ARG A 376 -7.92 -26.90 -10.47
N PHE A 377 -7.51 -25.73 -10.96
CA PHE A 377 -8.46 -24.66 -11.17
C PHE A 377 -9.32 -24.85 -12.43
N GLU A 378 -10.58 -24.44 -12.35
CA GLU A 378 -11.55 -24.51 -13.45
C GLU A 378 -11.28 -23.46 -14.54
N THR A 379 -11.39 -23.82 -15.82
CA THR A 379 -11.14 -22.90 -16.94
C THR A 379 -12.12 -21.71 -16.91
N LEU A 380 -11.59 -20.49 -17.05
CA LEU A 380 -12.33 -19.24 -16.89
C LEU A 380 -12.56 -18.48 -18.20
N VAL A 381 -11.79 -18.79 -19.25
CA VAL A 381 -11.92 -18.16 -20.57
C VAL A 381 -12.79 -19.05 -21.44
N SER A 382 -13.87 -18.50 -21.98
CA SER A 382 -14.70 -19.14 -23.00
C SER A 382 -14.75 -18.27 -24.25
N PHE A 383 -14.69 -18.89 -25.43
CA PHE A 383 -14.83 -18.19 -26.69
C PHE A 383 -16.30 -18.14 -27.12
N LYS A 384 -16.86 -16.94 -27.25
CA LYS A 384 -18.24 -16.75 -27.70
C LYS A 384 -18.27 -16.70 -29.23
N LYS A 385 -18.66 -17.82 -29.85
CA LYS A 385 -18.72 -17.95 -31.32
C LYS A 385 -19.62 -16.92 -32.01
N GLU A 386 -20.64 -16.41 -31.32
CA GLU A 386 -21.60 -15.45 -31.87
C GLU A 386 -21.03 -14.03 -32.02
N THR A 387 -20.19 -13.58 -31.08
CA THR A 387 -19.61 -12.23 -31.08
C THR A 387 -18.15 -12.20 -31.52
N GLY A 388 -17.48 -13.36 -31.58
CA GLY A 388 -16.05 -13.47 -31.86
C GLY A 388 -15.16 -13.02 -30.70
N GLU A 389 -15.73 -12.81 -29.52
CA GLU A 389 -15.00 -12.30 -28.35
C GLU A 389 -14.65 -13.41 -27.34
N HIS A 390 -13.55 -13.21 -26.61
CA HIS A 390 -13.20 -14.04 -25.46
C HIS A 390 -13.85 -13.48 -24.19
N GLU A 391 -14.75 -14.25 -23.59
CA GLU A 391 -15.42 -13.90 -22.35
C GLU A 391 -14.70 -14.56 -21.15
N VAL A 392 -14.48 -13.77 -20.10
CA VAL A 392 -13.83 -14.23 -18.86
C VAL A 392 -14.86 -14.25 -17.73
N ASN A 393 -15.22 -15.44 -17.26
CA ASN A 393 -16.16 -15.60 -16.15
C ASN A 393 -15.44 -15.56 -14.79
N TYR A 394 -15.45 -14.39 -14.14
CA TYR A 394 -14.87 -14.21 -12.79
C TYR A 394 -15.60 -14.98 -11.68
N GLY A 395 -16.82 -15.49 -11.91
CA GLY A 395 -17.50 -16.38 -10.98
C GLY A 395 -16.75 -17.70 -10.76
N LEU A 396 -16.03 -18.17 -11.78
CA LEU A 396 -15.22 -19.40 -11.73
C LEU A 396 -13.78 -19.15 -11.27
N PHE A 397 -13.41 -17.90 -10.97
CA PHE A 397 -12.02 -17.52 -10.67
C PHE A 397 -11.42 -18.33 -9.51
N ASN A 398 -12.22 -18.56 -8.47
CA ASN A 398 -11.83 -19.31 -7.27
C ASN A 398 -12.21 -20.79 -7.32
N ASN A 399 -12.91 -21.25 -8.36
CA ASN A 399 -13.38 -22.62 -8.42
C ASN A 399 -12.24 -23.59 -8.75
N THR A 400 -12.28 -24.72 -8.06
CA THR A 400 -11.31 -25.81 -8.22
C THR A 400 -12.05 -27.14 -8.25
N TYR A 401 -11.56 -28.08 -9.04
CA TYR A 401 -12.04 -29.47 -9.07
C TYR A 401 -10.91 -30.41 -8.66
N GLU A 402 -11.28 -31.58 -8.14
CA GLU A 402 -10.34 -32.62 -7.71
C GLU A 402 -9.78 -33.37 -8.92
N VAL A 403 -8.48 -33.66 -8.87
CA VAL A 403 -7.72 -34.39 -9.90
C VAL A 403 -6.87 -35.44 -9.22
N HIS A 404 -6.82 -36.63 -9.80
CA HIS A 404 -5.98 -37.71 -9.32
C HIS A 404 -4.50 -37.28 -9.34
N THR A 405 -3.95 -37.02 -8.16
CA THR A 405 -2.57 -36.53 -7.97
C THR A 405 -1.90 -37.40 -6.91
N PRO A 406 -0.63 -37.78 -7.08
CA PRO A 406 0.11 -38.50 -6.06
C PRO A 406 0.14 -37.73 -4.73
N LEU A 407 -0.07 -38.42 -3.62
CA LEU A 407 -0.08 -37.84 -2.26
C LEU A 407 1.33 -37.78 -1.62
N CYS A 408 2.31 -38.39 -2.27
CA CYS A 408 3.71 -38.40 -1.84
C CYS A 408 4.39 -37.04 -2.11
N SER A 409 5.57 -36.84 -1.52
CA SER A 409 6.40 -35.66 -1.83
C SER A 409 6.93 -35.72 -3.26
N ALA A 410 7.31 -34.57 -3.81
CA ALA A 410 7.95 -34.51 -5.12
C ALA A 410 9.25 -35.33 -5.16
N GLN A 411 10.03 -35.33 -4.08
CA GLN A 411 11.20 -36.19 -3.93
C GLN A 411 10.88 -37.68 -4.05
N ALA A 412 9.84 -38.16 -3.37
CA ALA A 412 9.46 -39.56 -3.43
C ALA A 412 8.89 -39.92 -4.81
N LEU A 413 8.17 -38.99 -5.45
CA LEU A 413 7.66 -39.16 -6.81
C LEU A 413 8.81 -39.30 -7.82
N ASP A 414 9.79 -38.41 -7.76
CA ASP A 414 10.97 -38.46 -8.64
C ASP A 414 11.78 -39.75 -8.44
N GLN A 415 11.94 -40.20 -7.19
CA GLN A 415 12.59 -41.48 -6.88
C GLN A 415 11.80 -42.66 -7.47
N LEU A 416 10.48 -42.66 -7.35
CA LEU A 416 9.63 -43.71 -7.93
C LEU A 416 9.70 -43.73 -9.45
N LEU A 417 9.67 -42.55 -10.09
CA LEU A 417 9.83 -42.41 -11.54
C LEU A 417 11.23 -42.86 -12.01
N ALA A 418 12.28 -42.54 -11.24
CA ALA A 418 13.64 -43.00 -11.53
C ALA A 418 13.77 -44.53 -11.42
N ILE A 419 13.07 -45.17 -10.48
CA ILE A 419 13.04 -46.64 -10.34
C ILE A 419 12.24 -47.31 -11.46
N HIS A 420 11.13 -46.70 -11.90
CA HIS A 420 10.21 -47.27 -12.89
C HIS A 420 10.51 -46.89 -14.35
N GLY A 421 11.53 -46.07 -14.61
CA GLY A 421 12.12 -45.89 -15.94
C GLY A 421 11.16 -45.40 -17.01
N THR A 422 10.44 -44.30 -16.79
CA THR A 422 9.77 -43.59 -17.90
C THR A 422 10.71 -42.57 -18.51
N THR A 423 11.31 -42.96 -19.64
CA THR A 423 11.96 -42.06 -20.61
C THR A 423 10.99 -40.95 -21.00
N THR A 424 11.26 -39.72 -20.60
CA THR A 424 10.67 -38.56 -21.28
C THR A 424 11.27 -38.49 -22.69
N PRO A 425 10.48 -38.36 -23.78
CA PRO A 425 11.06 -38.11 -25.09
C PRO A 425 11.71 -36.73 -25.10
N ASN A 426 12.99 -36.66 -25.46
CA ASN A 426 13.69 -35.42 -25.78
C ASN A 426 12.94 -34.68 -26.91
N PRO A 427 12.71 -33.35 -26.81
CA PRO A 427 12.19 -32.57 -27.92
C PRO A 427 13.35 -32.09 -28.80
N THR A 428 14.05 -33.00 -29.47
CA THR A 428 14.98 -32.66 -30.57
C THR A 428 14.98 -33.79 -31.58
N GLY A 429 13.94 -33.84 -32.39
CA GLY A 429 13.91 -34.57 -33.64
C GLY A 429 13.50 -33.58 -34.72
N GLU A 430 14.48 -32.99 -35.41
CA GLU A 430 14.25 -32.36 -36.70
C GLU A 430 13.79 -33.46 -37.68
N GLU A 431 12.48 -33.52 -37.91
CA GLU A 431 11.93 -34.25 -39.06
C GLU A 431 12.14 -33.40 -40.32
N LEU A 432 13.24 -33.69 -41.00
CA LEU A 432 13.39 -33.51 -42.44
C LEU A 432 12.36 -34.42 -43.15
N PHE A 433 11.33 -33.83 -43.73
CA PHE A 433 10.59 -34.44 -44.83
C PHE A 433 10.60 -33.50 -46.04
N LEU A 434 10.98 -34.10 -47.17
CA LEU A 434 11.05 -33.60 -48.54
C LEU A 434 9.75 -32.98 -49.04
#